data_AF-A0A2V9M7I6-F1
#
_entry.id   AF-A0A2V9M7I6-F1
#
_cell.length_a   1.000
_cell.length_b   1.000
_cell.length_c   1.000
_cell.angle_alpha   90.00
_cell.angle_beta   90.00
_cell.angle_gamma   90.00
#
_symmetry.space_group_name_H-M   'P 1'
#
loop_
_entity.id
_entity.type
_entity.pdbx_description
1 polymer ?
#
loop_
_entity_poly.entity_id
_entity_poly.type
_entity_poly.pdbx_seq_one_letter_code
_entity_poly.pdbx_strand_id
1 'polypeptide(L)' 'MAPSADTLGNLRVALVHHWLVRMRGGEKVLKALCQIFPQADIYTLVFDPNQISESIRQHQITTSWIQKL' A
#
# COMPACT_ATOMS: atom_id res chain seq x y z
N MET A 1 16.69 14.94 14.94
CA MET A 1 15.76 14.01 15.62
C MET A 1 14.86 13.41 14.57
N ALA A 2 14.91 12.08 14.38
CA ALA A 2 13.90 11.41 13.56
C ALA A 2 12.54 11.50 14.28
N PRO A 3 11.42 11.66 13.56
CA PRO A 3 10.09 11.65 14.17
C PRO A 3 9.89 10.33 14.94
N SER A 4 9.31 10.40 16.14
CA SER A 4 8.93 9.18 16.88
C SER A 4 7.87 8.40 16.09
N ALA A 5 7.83 7.08 16.28
CA ALA A 5 6.83 6.22 15.63
C ALA A 5 5.39 6.71 15.89
N ASP A 6 5.13 7.24 17.08
CA ASP A 6 3.84 7.85 17.46
C ASP A 6 3.48 9.07 16.62
N THR A 7 4.47 9.86 16.17
CA THR A 7 4.23 11.01 15.30
C THR A 7 3.80 10.56 13.91
N LEU A 8 4.37 9.46 13.41
CA LEU A 8 4.03 8.94 12.08
C LEU A 8 2.66 8.28 12.07
N GLY A 9 2.24 7.62 13.15
CA GLY A 9 0.91 6.99 13.27
C GLY A 9 -0.27 7.96 13.16
N ASN A 10 -0.06 9.24 13.50
CA ASN A 10 -1.09 10.29 13.42
C ASN A 10 -1.20 10.96 12.04
N LEU A 11 -0.31 10.63 11.10
CA LEU A 11 -0.35 11.20 9.75
C LEU A 11 -1.45 10.55 8.90
N ARG A 12 -2.10 11.34 8.08
CA ARG A 12 -2.99 10.86 7.01
C ARG A 12 -2.15 10.58 5.77
N VAL A 13 -1.87 9.31 5.49
CA VAL A 13 -0.97 8.88 4.41
C VAL A 13 -1.75 8.08 3.38
N ALA A 14 -1.53 8.43 2.12
CA ALA A 14 -2.01 7.64 0.98
C ALA A 14 -0.80 7.13 0.19
N LEU A 15 -0.72 5.81 0.01
CA LEU A 15 0.27 5.16 -0.84
C LEU A 15 -0.37 4.85 -2.19
N VAL A 16 0.19 5.41 -3.26
CA VAL A 16 -0.34 5.21 -4.62
C VAL A 16 0.64 4.34 -5.40
N HIS A 17 0.15 3.21 -5.91
CA HIS A 17 0.94 2.31 -6.74
C HIS A 17 0.14 1.88 -7.97
N HIS A 18 0.74 1.94 -9.15
CA HIS A 18 0.03 1.71 -10.41
C HIS A 18 -0.71 0.36 -10.43
N TRP A 19 -0.03 -0.80 -10.34
CA TRP A 19 -0.64 -2.14 -10.42
C TRP A 19 -0.17 -3.04 -9.28
N LEU A 20 -1.11 -3.68 -8.60
CA LEU A 20 -0.88 -4.69 -7.56
C LEU A 20 -1.32 -6.07 -8.03
N VAL A 21 -0.64 -6.60 -9.05
CA VAL A 21 -0.99 -7.90 -9.65
C VAL A 21 0.08 -8.98 -9.48
N ARG A 22 1.30 -8.63 -9.02
CA ARG A 22 2.42 -9.53 -8.72
C ARG A 22 3.41 -8.86 -7.77
N MET A 23 4.24 -9.64 -7.06
CA MET A 23 5.33 -9.10 -6.23
C MET A 23 6.65 -8.95 -7.01
N ARG A 24 7.07 -7.70 -7.29
CA ARG A 24 8.38 -7.34 -7.86
C ARG A 24 9.06 -6.24 -7.02
N GLY A 25 10.01 -5.52 -7.60
CA GLY A 25 10.80 -4.50 -6.88
C GLY A 25 9.94 -3.37 -6.31
N GLY A 26 8.98 -2.85 -7.10
CA GLY A 26 8.10 -1.78 -6.66
C GLY A 26 7.22 -2.19 -5.46
N GLU A 27 6.70 -3.41 -5.48
CA GLU A 27 5.83 -3.93 -4.43
C GLU A 27 6.63 -4.26 -3.15
N LYS A 28 7.92 -4.62 -3.29
CA LYS A 28 8.83 -4.73 -2.14
C LYS A 28 9.05 -3.38 -1.47
N VAL A 29 9.19 -2.30 -2.25
CA VAL A 29 9.28 -0.93 -1.72
C VAL A 29 7.95 -0.53 -1.07
N LEU A 30 6.83 -0.77 -1.73
CA LEU A 30 5.49 -0.51 -1.18
C LEU A 30 5.29 -1.23 0.16
N LYS A 31 5.70 -2.49 0.26
CA LYS A 31 5.65 -3.26 1.52
C LYS A 31 6.47 -2.60 2.63
N ALA A 32 7.67 -2.10 2.32
CA ALA A 32 8.47 -1.38 3.30
C ALA A 32 7.79 -0.07 3.74
N LEU A 33 7.16 0.66 2.80
CA LEU A 33 6.37 1.86 3.12
C LEU A 33 5.16 1.54 4.00
N CYS A 34 4.49 0.41 3.77
CA CYS A 34 3.40 -0.09 4.62
C CYS A 34 3.85 -0.33 6.07
N GLN A 35 5.10 -0.77 6.28
CA GLN A 35 5.66 -0.94 7.63
C GLN A 35 5.95 0.40 8.32
N ILE A 36 6.33 1.43 7.57
CA ILE A 36 6.58 2.78 8.10
C ILE A 36 5.26 3.50 8.40
N PHE A 37 4.24 3.28 7.58
CA PHE A 37 2.92 3.89 7.68
C PHE A 37 1.83 2.81 7.79
N PRO A 38 1.71 2.15 8.95
CA PRO A 38 0.76 1.04 9.13
C PRO A 38 -0.71 1.46 8.94
N GLN A 39 -1.03 2.75 9.11
CA GLN A 39 -2.37 3.30 8.92
C GLN A 39 -2.65 3.80 7.50
N ALA A 40 -1.71 3.69 6.55
CA ALA A 40 -1.87 4.28 5.23
C ALA A 40 -2.95 3.56 4.40
N ASP A 41 -3.75 4.36 3.68
CA ASP A 41 -4.63 3.84 2.63
C ASP A 41 -3.82 3.60 1.36
N ILE A 42 -4.20 2.57 0.59
CA ILE A 42 -3.56 2.24 -0.68
C ILE A 42 -4.51 2.50 -1.83
N TYR A 43 -4.03 3.22 -2.84
CA TYR A 43 -4.75 3.45 -4.09
C TYR A 43 -3.99 2.81 -5.25
N THR A 44 -4.68 2.01 -6.06
CA THR A 44 -4.08 1.33 -7.20
C THR A 44 -5.04 1.27 -8.38
N LEU A 45 -4.53 1.07 -9.59
CA LEU A 45 -5.38 0.94 -10.77
C LEU A 45 -6.05 -0.45 -10.82
N VAL A 46 -5.26 -1.49 -10.58
CA VAL A 46 -5.66 -2.91 -10.66
C VAL A 46 -5.02 -3.68 -9.50
N PHE A 47 -5.80 -4.57 -8.87
CA PHE A 47 -5.39 -5.35 -7.72
C PHE A 47 -5.83 -6.82 -7.87
N ASP A 48 -4.88 -7.74 -7.75
CA ASP A 48 -5.13 -9.17 -7.58
C ASP A 48 -4.69 -9.61 -6.17
N PRO A 49 -5.64 -9.86 -5.24
CA PRO A 49 -5.31 -10.24 -3.87
C PRO A 49 -4.62 -11.61 -3.75
N ASN A 50 -4.70 -12.48 -4.76
CA ASN A 50 -4.03 -13.79 -4.70
C ASN A 50 -2.53 -13.70 -4.97
N GLN A 51 -2.08 -12.59 -5.57
CA GLN A 51 -0.71 -12.41 -6.06
C GLN A 51 0.12 -11.46 -5.19
N ILE A 52 -0.48 -10.90 -4.14
CA ILE A 52 0.10 -9.84 -3.31
C ILE A 52 0.24 -10.31 -1.86
N SER A 53 1.35 -9.93 -1.22
CA SER A 53 1.66 -10.34 0.14
C SER A 53 0.62 -9.84 1.16
N GLU A 54 0.31 -10.67 2.16
CA GLU A 54 -0.61 -10.35 3.26
C GLU A 54 -0.37 -8.97 3.88
N SER A 55 0.90 -8.60 4.11
CA SER A 55 1.25 -7.31 4.71
C SER A 55 0.76 -6.08 3.93
N ILE A 56 0.57 -6.19 2.62
CA ILE A 56 -0.03 -5.12 1.80
C ILE A 56 -1.56 -5.26 1.84
N ARG A 57 -2.09 -6.49 1.81
CA ARG A 57 -3.54 -6.78 1.78
C ARG A 57 -4.30 -6.39 3.04
N GLN A 58 -3.60 -6.22 4.16
CA GLN A 58 -4.19 -5.76 5.42
C GLN A 58 -4.55 -4.27 5.42
N HIS A 59 -4.03 -3.49 4.46
CA HIS A 59 -4.39 -2.09 4.30
C HIS A 59 -5.75 -1.92 3.62
N GLN A 60 -6.38 -0.76 3.80
CA GLN A 60 -7.54 -0.39 2.99
C GLN A 60 -7.08 -0.09 1.56
N ILE A 61 -7.44 -0.95 0.61
CA ILE A 61 -7.06 -0.82 -0.80
C ILE A 61 -8.27 -0.38 -1.63
N THR A 62 -8.13 0.74 -2.34
CA THR A 62 -9.12 1.23 -3.30
C THR A 62 -8.59 1.09 -4.73
N THR A 63 -9.36 0.44 -5.59
CA THR A 63 -9.04 0.28 -7.01
C THR A 63 -9.71 1.34 -7.88
N SER A 64 -9.11 1.62 -9.04
CA SER A 64 -9.72 2.46 -10.06
C SER A 64 -10.83 1.73 -10.83
N TRP A 65 -11.57 2.46 -11.66
CA TRP A 65 -12.55 1.89 -12.59
C TRP A 65 -11.93 0.91 -13.62
N ILE A 66 -10.61 1.01 -13.90
CA ILE A 66 -9.87 0.12 -14.81
C ILE A 66 -9.95 -1.34 -14.34
N GLN A 67 -10.11 -1.60 -13.04
CA GLN A 67 -10.27 -2.95 -12.48
C GLN A 67 -11.44 -3.75 -13.10
N LYS A 68 -12.43 -3.06 -13.67
CA LYS A 68 -13.64 -3.66 -14.24
C LYS A 68 -13.65 -3.67 -15.77
N LEU A 69 -12.56 -3.25 -16.43
CA LEU A 69 -12.35 -3.41 -17.86
C LEU A 69 -11.81 -4.82 -18.16
#